data_AF-A0A5A7S5C1-F1
#
_entry.id   AF-A0A5A7S5C1-F1
#
_cell.length_a   1.000
_cell.length_b   1.000
_cell.length_c   1.000
_cell.angle_alpha   90.00
_cell.angle_beta   90.00
_cell.angle_gamma   90.00
#
_symmetry.space_group_name_H-M   'P 1'
#
loop_
_entity.id
_entity.type
_entity.pdbx_description
1 polymer ?
#
loop_
_entity_poly.entity_id
_entity_poly.type
_entity_poly.pdbx_seq_one_letter_code
_entity_poly.pdbx_strand_id
1 'polypeptide(L)'
;MKYREMDRIINRIVRLIRRGYSRGMIISEMLDDIDIFSKEKLFEIAKCRIRGKRKFGKLAEKLFFDEDGLCYSTPPEVAMYRAKRLRYETIADVSCGVGIQAIYFAMESERVIAVEKDPVRLKLAQFNAEAFGLDNIEFINGDATSKDVAESVKADVVFSDPSRKPEEPVRYLDTLNPSPIQIYEMYSRITNRIAFELPPQMSKENIVLDGEKEYISLNFRLNRLALYMGDLKSCDTSAVSIPSEEKVTDRDKRVEIKKETRPLLYLYEVDPALHKAELLKNLMGKLEFDGHALMVSRRRTLLTSDEVYESAFLRRYNILATCKFDVQSIKSTLKKLDVSKVTLRIDIDPKEYWSLRNEIERDLVGEKKIHLFRMGDRALIAERESS
;
A
#
# COMPACT_ATOMS: atom_id res chain seq x y z
N MET A 1 12.79 -8.03 29.36
CA MET A 1 14.02 -8.50 28.66
C MET A 1 14.55 -7.44 27.68
N LYS A 2 15.85 -7.44 27.30
CA LYS A 2 16.44 -6.49 26.31
C LYS A 2 16.40 -7.06 24.88
N TYR A 3 16.39 -6.20 23.85
CA TYR A 3 16.36 -6.61 22.43
C TYR A 3 17.34 -7.73 22.08
N ARG A 4 18.62 -7.59 22.45
CA ARG A 4 19.69 -8.54 22.03
C ARG A 4 19.45 -9.98 22.50
N GLU A 5 18.80 -10.13 23.65
CA GLU A 5 18.47 -11.45 24.19
C GLU A 5 17.30 -12.07 23.43
N MET A 6 16.23 -11.29 23.23
CA MET A 6 15.08 -11.72 22.44
C MET A 6 15.48 -12.07 20.99
N ASP A 7 16.33 -11.26 20.37
CA ASP A 7 16.80 -11.49 19.01
C ASP A 7 17.54 -12.81 18.85
N ARG A 8 18.39 -13.19 19.83
CA ARG A 8 19.07 -14.49 19.83
C ARG A 8 18.09 -15.66 19.91
N ILE A 9 17.05 -15.53 20.73
CA ILE A 9 16.01 -16.54 20.90
C ILE A 9 15.26 -16.72 19.58
N ILE A 10 14.72 -15.64 19.00
CA ILE A 10 13.99 -15.69 17.73
C ILE A 10 14.88 -16.23 16.60
N ASN A 11 16.15 -15.82 16.52
CA ASN A 11 17.07 -16.32 15.51
C ASN A 11 17.42 -17.82 15.69
N ARG A 12 17.40 -18.35 16.91
CA ARG A 12 17.48 -19.81 17.14
C ARG A 12 16.25 -20.51 16.57
N ILE A 13 15.05 -20.02 16.85
CA ILE A 13 13.79 -20.58 16.34
C ILE A 13 13.76 -20.55 14.80
N VAL A 14 14.12 -19.42 14.19
CA VAL A 14 14.21 -19.27 12.73
C VAL A 14 15.15 -20.30 12.10
N ARG A 15 16.30 -20.58 12.73
CA ARG A 15 17.24 -21.62 12.27
C ARG A 15 16.63 -23.02 12.33
N LEU A 16 15.88 -23.34 13.38
CA LEU A 16 15.20 -24.63 13.50
C LEU A 16 14.11 -24.78 12.43
N ILE A 17 13.29 -23.74 12.21
CA ILE A 17 12.27 -23.74 11.14
C ILE A 17 12.93 -23.98 9.77
N ARG A 18 14.04 -23.28 9.46
CA ARG A 18 14.75 -23.43 8.18
C ARG A 18 15.39 -24.81 7.99
N ARG A 19 15.71 -25.52 9.08
CA ARG A 19 16.22 -26.90 9.06
C ARG A 19 15.11 -27.95 8.91
N GLY A 20 13.84 -27.53 8.86
CA GLY A 20 12.70 -28.43 8.66
C GLY A 20 12.19 -29.08 9.95
N TYR A 21 12.60 -28.61 11.14
CA TYR A 21 12.06 -29.12 12.39
C TYR A 21 10.57 -28.76 12.54
N SER A 22 9.79 -29.69 13.10
CA SER A 22 8.35 -29.53 13.26
C SER A 22 8.02 -28.49 14.35
N ARG A 23 6.84 -27.86 14.23
CA ARG A 23 6.32 -26.92 15.24
C ARG A 23 6.32 -27.52 16.64
N GLY A 24 5.84 -28.76 16.77
CA GLY A 24 5.74 -29.45 18.07
C GLY A 24 7.09 -29.62 18.75
N MET A 25 8.10 -30.08 18.00
CA MET A 25 9.46 -30.25 18.53
C MET A 25 10.08 -28.92 18.96
N ILE A 26 9.93 -27.88 18.14
CA ILE A 26 10.47 -26.55 18.47
C ILE A 26 9.85 -26.03 19.75
N ILE A 27 8.51 -26.06 19.88
CA ILE A 27 7.80 -25.56 21.06
C ILE A 27 8.16 -26.35 22.32
N SER A 28 8.30 -27.67 22.24
CA SER A 28 8.63 -28.50 23.41
C SER A 28 10.01 -28.24 23.99
N GLU A 29 10.97 -27.77 23.18
CA GLU A 29 12.34 -27.45 23.63
C GLU A 29 12.47 -26.03 24.21
N MET A 30 11.43 -25.21 24.16
CA MET A 30 11.46 -23.84 24.66
C MET A 30 11.20 -23.82 26.16
N LEU A 31 11.74 -22.80 26.84
CA LEU A 31 11.30 -22.45 28.20
C LEU A 31 9.87 -21.91 28.16
N ASP A 32 9.09 -22.16 29.20
CA ASP A 32 7.78 -21.53 29.38
C ASP A 32 7.95 -20.02 29.61
N ASP A 33 7.03 -19.23 29.04
CA ASP A 33 6.84 -17.78 29.19
C ASP A 33 8.13 -16.93 29.28
N ILE A 34 8.66 -16.55 28.12
CA ILE A 34 9.84 -15.68 28.04
C ILE A 34 9.39 -14.21 27.97
N ASP A 35 9.69 -13.45 29.02
CA ASP A 35 9.23 -12.06 29.22
C ASP A 35 7.69 -12.05 29.32
N ILE A 36 6.99 -11.52 28.31
CA ILE A 36 5.52 -11.52 28.23
C ILE A 36 4.99 -12.45 27.13
N PHE A 37 5.86 -13.22 26.49
CA PHE A 37 5.53 -14.00 25.30
C PHE A 37 5.42 -15.48 25.60
N SER A 38 4.28 -16.07 25.23
CA SER A 38 4.13 -17.52 25.21
C SER A 38 5.02 -18.17 24.14
N LYS A 39 5.26 -19.48 24.25
CA LYS A 39 6.01 -20.28 23.27
C LYS A 39 5.40 -20.17 21.87
N GLU A 40 4.08 -20.18 21.78
CA GLU A 40 3.34 -20.02 20.53
C GLU A 40 3.62 -18.66 19.90
N LYS A 41 3.61 -17.60 20.70
CA LYS A 41 3.87 -16.25 20.21
C LYS A 41 5.31 -16.08 19.74
N LEU A 42 6.29 -16.66 20.43
CA LEU A 42 7.68 -16.67 19.97
C LEU A 42 7.86 -17.42 18.64
N PHE A 43 7.18 -18.56 18.49
CA PHE A 43 7.18 -19.30 17.22
C PHE A 43 6.52 -18.51 16.08
N GLU A 44 5.41 -17.83 16.37
CA GLU A 44 4.73 -16.92 15.44
C GLU A 44 5.66 -15.78 14.99
N ILE A 45 6.34 -15.11 15.92
CA ILE A 45 7.31 -14.05 15.63
C ILE A 45 8.42 -14.54 14.70
N ALA A 46 8.95 -15.74 14.95
CA ALA A 46 9.97 -16.34 14.09
C ALA A 46 9.46 -16.63 12.66
N LYS A 47 8.22 -17.12 12.53
CA LYS A 47 7.58 -17.28 11.20
C LYS A 47 7.40 -15.93 10.51
N CYS A 48 6.95 -14.91 11.24
CA CYS A 48 6.75 -13.57 10.70
C CYS A 48 8.07 -12.96 10.24
N ARG A 49 9.17 -13.16 10.96
CA ARG A 49 10.52 -12.76 10.55
C ARG A 49 10.95 -13.37 9.21
N ILE A 50 10.62 -14.65 8.97
CA ILE A 50 10.90 -15.31 7.67
C ILE A 50 10.04 -14.70 6.55
N ARG A 51 8.73 -14.58 6.78
CA ARG A 51 7.77 -14.04 5.79
C ARG A 51 7.97 -12.55 5.50
N GLY A 52 8.46 -11.81 6.49
CA GLY A 52 8.66 -10.36 6.43
C GLY A 52 9.66 -9.92 5.37
N LYS A 53 10.55 -10.81 4.92
CA LYS A 53 11.52 -10.53 3.84
C LYS A 53 10.88 -9.96 2.59
N ARG A 54 9.65 -10.37 2.26
CA ARG A 54 8.94 -9.86 1.08
C ARG A 54 8.59 -8.36 1.18
N LYS A 55 8.27 -7.87 2.39
CA LYS A 55 7.84 -6.48 2.63
C LYS A 55 8.98 -5.59 3.12
N PHE A 56 9.88 -6.12 3.94
CA PHE A 56 10.93 -5.36 4.64
C PHE A 56 12.36 -5.73 4.20
N GLY A 57 12.52 -6.63 3.23
CA GLY A 57 13.85 -7.06 2.77
C GLY A 57 14.71 -7.61 3.91
N LYS A 58 15.95 -7.12 4.02
CA LYS A 58 16.88 -7.51 5.10
C LYS A 58 16.47 -6.99 6.48
N LEU A 59 15.71 -5.88 6.56
CA LEU A 59 15.25 -5.32 7.84
C LEU A 59 14.37 -6.31 8.60
N ALA A 60 13.64 -7.17 7.89
CA ALA A 60 12.81 -8.22 8.48
C ALA A 60 13.58 -9.08 9.48
N GLU A 61 14.88 -9.31 9.27
CA GLU A 61 15.72 -10.17 10.12
C GLU A 61 15.95 -9.61 11.53
N LYS A 62 15.71 -8.31 11.73
CA LYS A 62 15.86 -7.61 13.02
C LYS A 62 14.52 -7.24 13.67
N LEU A 63 13.44 -7.29 12.90
CA LEU A 63 12.11 -6.86 13.34
C LEU A 63 11.34 -8.00 14.02
N PHE A 64 10.40 -7.63 14.87
CA PHE A 64 9.50 -8.47 15.62
C PHE A 64 8.06 -8.12 15.26
N PHE A 65 7.29 -9.15 14.89
CA PHE A 65 5.93 -9.01 14.39
C PHE A 65 5.07 -10.16 14.92
N ASP A 66 3.82 -9.87 15.27
CA ASP A 66 2.73 -10.85 15.19
C ASP A 66 2.21 -10.93 13.74
N GLU A 67 1.30 -11.86 13.46
CA GLU A 67 0.76 -12.08 12.11
C GLU A 67 0.04 -10.83 11.57
N ASP A 68 -0.78 -10.19 12.40
CA ASP A 68 -1.50 -8.96 12.06
C ASP A 68 -0.54 -7.80 11.83
N GLY A 69 0.41 -7.59 12.75
CA GLY A 69 1.43 -6.56 12.64
C GLY A 69 2.22 -6.71 11.35
N LEU A 70 2.64 -7.93 10.98
CA LEU A 70 3.31 -8.14 9.70
C LEU A 70 2.39 -7.83 8.51
N CYS A 71 1.14 -8.25 8.56
CA CYS A 71 0.18 -8.07 7.48
C CYS A 71 -0.13 -6.59 7.22
N TYR A 72 -0.46 -5.85 8.29
CA TYR A 72 -0.98 -4.49 8.22
C TYR A 72 0.10 -3.40 8.28
N SER A 73 1.28 -3.68 8.85
CA SER A 73 2.35 -2.68 8.93
C SER A 73 2.61 -1.98 7.61
N THR A 74 2.79 -0.66 7.73
CA THR A 74 3.13 0.24 6.63
C THR A 74 4.42 -0.21 5.93
N PRO A 75 4.42 -0.34 4.59
CA PRO A 75 5.65 -0.56 3.83
C PRO A 75 6.68 0.56 4.07
N PRO A 76 7.99 0.25 4.13
CA PRO A 76 9.06 1.22 4.39
C PRO A 76 8.96 2.53 3.62
N GLU A 77 8.76 2.46 2.30
CA GLU A 77 8.72 3.63 1.41
C GLU A 77 7.53 4.55 1.74
N VAL A 78 6.38 3.97 2.08
CA VAL A 78 5.18 4.71 2.49
C VAL A 78 5.35 5.30 3.88
N ALA A 79 5.95 4.54 4.80
CA ALA A 79 6.19 4.99 6.17
C ALA A 79 7.15 6.19 6.22
N MET A 80 8.20 6.15 5.40
CA MET A 80 9.16 7.23 5.23
C MET A 80 8.53 8.48 4.60
N TYR A 81 7.80 8.32 3.48
CA TYR A 81 7.07 9.43 2.86
C TYR A 81 6.14 10.13 3.88
N ARG A 82 5.40 9.33 4.66
CA ARG A 82 4.50 9.87 5.68
C ARG A 82 5.24 10.58 6.80
N ALA A 83 6.36 10.03 7.26
CA ALA A 83 7.15 10.64 8.32
C ALA A 83 7.70 12.00 7.91
N LYS A 84 8.19 12.15 6.66
CA LYS A 84 8.59 13.45 6.11
C LYS A 84 7.43 14.44 6.03
N ARG A 85 6.25 13.99 5.59
CA ARG A 85 5.06 14.85 5.50
C ARG A 85 4.55 15.31 6.86
N LEU A 86 4.61 14.44 7.85
CA LEU A 86 4.19 14.70 9.24
C LEU A 86 5.38 15.05 10.14
N ARG A 87 6.41 15.68 9.57
CA ARG A 87 7.59 16.10 10.32
C ARG A 87 7.28 17.35 11.15
N TYR A 88 7.25 17.17 12.46
CA TYR A 88 7.07 18.21 13.46
C TYR A 88 8.03 17.95 14.63
N GLU A 89 8.05 18.83 15.64
CA GLU A 89 8.92 18.64 16.81
C GLU A 89 8.47 17.40 17.59
N THR A 90 7.18 17.32 17.93
CA THR A 90 6.59 16.15 18.62
C THR A 90 5.39 15.59 17.86
N ILE A 91 5.41 14.29 17.60
CA ILE A 91 4.29 13.55 16.99
C ILE A 91 3.83 12.40 17.89
N ALA A 92 2.53 12.22 18.02
CA ALA A 92 1.94 11.09 18.72
C ALA A 92 1.36 10.06 17.73
N ASP A 93 1.84 8.82 17.77
CA ASP A 93 1.21 7.66 17.13
C ASP A 93 0.33 6.95 18.18
N VAL A 94 -0.96 7.28 18.19
CA VAL A 94 -1.88 6.87 19.26
C VAL A 94 -2.47 5.47 19.05
N SER A 95 -2.00 4.74 18.05
CA SER A 95 -2.38 3.35 17.81
C SER A 95 -1.22 2.61 17.12
N CYS A 96 -0.04 2.65 17.77
CA CYS A 96 1.23 2.37 17.10
C CYS A 96 1.43 0.89 16.70
N GLY A 97 0.64 -0.04 17.27
CA GLY A 97 0.77 -1.46 16.98
C GLY A 97 2.17 -1.98 17.30
N VAL A 98 2.81 -2.59 16.31
CA VAL A 98 4.20 -3.07 16.38
C VAL A 98 5.25 -1.96 16.14
N GLY A 99 4.84 -0.69 16.08
CA GLY A 99 5.72 0.48 16.09
C GLY A 99 6.43 0.81 14.78
N ILE A 100 6.07 0.19 13.66
CA ILE A 100 6.76 0.47 12.38
C ILE A 100 6.62 1.93 11.98
N GLN A 101 5.41 2.51 12.00
CA GLN A 101 5.25 3.91 11.63
C GLN A 101 5.95 4.85 12.64
N ALA A 102 5.81 4.59 13.94
CA ALA A 102 6.52 5.31 15.01
C ALA A 102 8.05 5.35 14.81
N ILE A 103 8.67 4.26 14.34
CA ILE A 103 10.10 4.23 14.00
C ILE A 103 10.45 5.23 12.90
N TYR A 104 9.64 5.33 11.84
CA TYR A 104 9.90 6.30 10.78
C TYR A 104 9.62 7.74 11.25
N PHE A 105 8.61 7.95 12.09
CA PHE A 105 8.39 9.26 12.71
C PHE A 105 9.59 9.70 13.54
N ALA A 106 10.19 8.78 14.30
CA ALA A 106 11.36 9.04 15.13
C ALA A 106 12.63 9.35 14.34
N MET A 107 12.69 8.96 13.07
CA MET A 107 13.79 9.33 12.17
C MET A 107 13.67 10.78 11.66
N GLU A 108 12.46 11.34 11.63
CA GLU A 108 12.18 12.65 11.03
C GLU A 108 11.82 13.73 12.06
N SER A 109 11.27 13.34 13.22
CA SER A 109 10.79 14.21 14.30
C SER A 109 11.69 14.11 15.53
N GLU A 110 11.72 15.16 16.36
CA GLU A 110 12.59 15.20 17.54
C GLU A 110 12.09 14.25 18.64
N ARG A 111 10.77 14.17 18.83
CA ARG A 111 10.13 13.31 19.83
C ARG A 111 8.92 12.59 19.26
N VAL A 112 8.79 11.31 19.62
CA VAL A 112 7.60 10.50 19.31
C VAL A 112 6.96 9.99 20.59
N ILE A 113 5.63 10.08 20.68
CA ILE A 113 4.83 9.42 21.71
C ILE A 113 4.07 8.28 21.04
N ALA A 114 4.32 7.04 21.42
CA ALA A 114 3.72 5.85 20.84
C ALA A 114 2.78 5.18 21.86
N VAL A 115 1.48 5.16 21.57
CA VAL A 115 0.45 4.56 22.43
C VAL A 115 -0.04 3.25 21.82
N GLU A 116 -0.09 2.20 22.64
CA GLU A 116 -0.71 0.93 22.27
C GLU A 116 -1.38 0.30 23.48
N LYS A 117 -2.60 -0.22 23.28
CA LYS A 117 -3.43 -0.83 24.32
C LYS A 117 -2.96 -2.24 24.64
N ASP A 118 -2.57 -3.01 23.63
CA ASP A 118 -2.05 -4.38 23.81
C ASP A 118 -0.59 -4.35 24.30
N PRO A 119 -0.30 -4.77 25.55
CA PRO A 119 1.06 -4.79 26.09
C PRO A 119 2.02 -5.68 25.28
N VAL A 120 1.51 -6.72 24.61
CA VAL A 120 2.32 -7.59 23.74
C VAL A 120 2.79 -6.83 22.51
N ARG A 121 1.90 -6.10 21.84
CA ARG A 121 2.25 -5.27 20.67
C ARG A 121 3.15 -4.11 21.05
N LEU A 122 2.89 -3.43 22.17
CA LEU A 122 3.77 -2.38 22.67
C LEU A 122 5.18 -2.91 22.92
N LYS A 123 5.32 -4.13 23.47
CA LYS A 123 6.64 -4.73 23.68
C LYS A 123 7.36 -5.04 22.37
N LEU A 124 6.62 -5.50 21.34
CA LEU A 124 7.18 -5.67 19.99
C LEU A 124 7.64 -4.32 19.41
N ALA A 125 6.86 -3.25 19.61
CA ALA A 125 7.22 -1.90 19.19
C ALA A 125 8.51 -1.40 19.85
N GLN A 126 8.66 -1.60 21.16
CA GLN A 126 9.88 -1.30 21.90
C GLN A 126 11.10 -2.05 21.34
N PHE A 127 10.98 -3.37 21.10
CA PHE A 127 12.08 -4.13 20.48
C PHE A 127 12.39 -3.66 19.07
N ASN A 128 11.38 -3.28 18.29
CA ASN A 128 11.61 -2.75 16.95
C ASN A 128 12.34 -1.41 17.02
N ALA A 129 11.98 -0.50 17.94
CA ALA A 129 12.71 0.75 18.13
C ALA A 129 14.17 0.53 18.58
N GLU A 130 14.39 -0.39 19.53
CA GLU A 130 15.74 -0.81 19.95
C GLU A 130 16.57 -1.37 18.77
N ALA A 131 15.94 -2.08 17.82
CA ALA A 131 16.60 -2.63 16.63
C ALA A 131 17.17 -1.55 15.70
N PHE A 132 16.57 -0.36 15.72
CA PHE A 132 16.99 0.82 14.98
C PHE A 132 17.87 1.76 15.81
N GLY A 133 18.07 1.48 17.10
CA GLY A 133 18.87 2.31 18.00
C GLY A 133 18.21 3.66 18.31
N LEU A 134 16.88 3.73 18.26
CA LEU A 134 16.12 4.94 18.54
C LEU A 134 15.81 5.04 20.03
N ASP A 135 16.04 6.22 20.60
CA ASP A 135 15.82 6.55 22.01
C ASP A 135 14.84 7.71 22.22
N ASN A 136 14.39 8.34 21.14
CA ASN A 136 13.45 9.46 21.13
C ASN A 136 11.97 9.05 21.01
N ILE A 137 11.64 7.80 21.35
CA ILE A 137 10.26 7.28 21.38
C ILE A 137 9.86 6.99 22.83
N GLU A 138 8.85 7.72 23.30
CA GLU A 138 8.17 7.44 24.56
C GLU A 138 7.00 6.47 24.33
N PHE A 139 6.98 5.36 25.06
CA PHE A 139 5.96 4.32 24.91
C PHE A 139 4.96 4.37 26.06
N ILE A 140 3.67 4.44 25.72
CA ILE A 140 2.56 4.44 26.69
C ILE A 140 1.70 3.19 26.45
N ASN A 141 1.58 2.33 27.47
CA ASN A 141 0.59 1.26 27.44
C ASN A 141 -0.76 1.80 27.91
N GLY A 142 -1.69 2.01 26.99
CA GLY A 142 -2.97 2.63 27.32
C GLY A 142 -3.97 2.58 26.18
N ASP A 143 -5.24 2.82 26.53
CA ASP A 143 -6.30 2.98 25.55
C ASP A 143 -6.33 4.44 25.06
N ALA A 144 -6.00 4.67 23.80
CA ALA A 144 -6.00 6.00 23.22
C ALA A 144 -7.38 6.67 23.20
N THR A 145 -8.47 5.91 23.33
CA THR A 145 -9.83 6.46 23.46
C THR A 145 -10.18 6.89 24.89
N SER A 146 -9.30 6.62 25.87
CA SER A 146 -9.48 7.07 27.24
C SER A 146 -9.00 8.51 27.44
N LYS A 147 -9.72 9.24 28.28
CA LYS A 147 -9.41 10.62 28.63
C LYS A 147 -8.04 10.77 29.30
N ASP A 148 -7.70 9.86 30.22
CA ASP A 148 -6.43 9.91 30.96
C ASP A 148 -5.22 9.79 30.02
N VAL A 149 -5.31 8.89 29.01
CA VAL A 149 -4.25 8.75 28.01
C VAL A 149 -4.20 9.98 27.12
N ALA A 150 -5.34 10.46 26.61
CA ALA A 150 -5.37 11.65 25.75
C ALA A 150 -4.77 12.88 26.45
N GLU A 151 -5.10 13.12 27.73
CA GLU A 151 -4.57 14.24 28.51
C GLU A 151 -3.05 14.13 28.80
N SER A 152 -2.50 12.91 28.78
CA SER A 152 -1.05 12.68 28.92
C SER A 152 -0.26 12.97 27.64
N VAL A 153 -0.91 12.99 26.47
CA VAL A 153 -0.27 13.19 25.17
C VAL A 153 -0.19 14.68 24.86
N LYS A 154 1.04 15.21 24.77
CA LYS A 154 1.32 16.57 24.30
C LYS A 154 2.16 16.49 23.03
N ALA A 155 1.53 16.74 21.88
CA ALA A 155 2.17 16.63 20.57
C ALA A 155 1.62 17.67 19.60
N ASP A 156 2.45 18.07 18.63
CA ASP A 156 2.06 18.97 17.55
C ASP A 156 1.10 18.30 16.58
N VAL A 157 1.27 16.98 16.40
CA VAL A 157 0.51 16.13 15.49
C VAL A 157 0.07 14.85 16.18
N VAL A 158 -1.15 14.42 15.89
CA VAL A 158 -1.68 13.11 16.29
C VAL A 158 -1.93 12.26 15.05
N PHE A 159 -1.36 11.06 15.03
CA PHE A 159 -1.55 10.06 13.99
C PHE A 159 -2.24 8.82 14.57
N SER A 160 -3.18 8.24 13.83
CA SER A 160 -3.81 6.97 14.18
C SER A 160 -3.99 6.09 12.94
N ASP A 161 -3.48 4.86 13.01
CA ASP A 161 -3.72 3.77 12.05
C ASP A 161 -4.62 2.72 12.70
N PRO A 162 -5.94 2.92 12.67
CA PRO A 162 -6.83 2.01 13.35
C PRO A 162 -6.91 0.66 12.63
N SER A 163 -6.91 -0.37 13.45
CA SER A 163 -7.14 -1.75 13.04
C SER A 163 -8.56 -1.96 12.50
N ARG A 164 -8.69 -3.01 11.69
CA ARG A 164 -9.93 -3.37 11.00
C ARG A 164 -10.31 -4.78 11.41
N LYS A 165 -11.57 -5.02 11.77
CA LYS A 165 -12.06 -6.39 11.97
C LYS A 165 -12.28 -7.07 10.61
N PRO A 166 -11.92 -8.35 10.44
CA PRO A 166 -12.06 -9.06 9.16
C PRO A 166 -13.51 -9.21 8.67
N GLU A 167 -14.50 -9.17 9.57
CA GLU A 167 -15.87 -9.62 9.26
C GLU A 167 -16.79 -8.56 8.61
N GLU A 168 -16.36 -7.30 8.44
CA GLU A 168 -17.28 -6.23 7.99
C GLU A 168 -17.22 -5.91 6.49
N PRO A 169 -18.35 -6.04 5.76
CA PRO A 169 -18.41 -5.78 4.31
C PRO A 169 -18.43 -4.30 3.94
N VAL A 170 -18.95 -3.43 4.82
CA VAL A 170 -19.06 -1.97 4.62
C VAL A 170 -18.29 -1.26 5.71
N ARG A 171 -17.53 -0.23 5.33
CA ARG A 171 -16.53 0.40 6.19
C ARG A 171 -16.96 1.81 6.54
N TYR A 172 -17.19 2.06 7.81
CA TYR A 172 -17.44 3.39 8.37
C TYR A 172 -16.29 3.75 9.31
N LEU A 173 -16.14 5.02 9.66
CA LEU A 173 -15.11 5.43 10.62
C LEU A 173 -15.34 4.75 11.97
N ASP A 174 -16.58 4.70 12.45
CA ASP A 174 -16.92 4.16 13.78
C ASP A 174 -16.71 2.65 13.95
N THR A 175 -16.52 1.90 12.87
CA THR A 175 -16.27 0.45 12.97
C THR A 175 -14.78 0.10 12.99
N LEU A 176 -13.90 1.09 12.84
CA LEU A 176 -12.47 0.95 13.01
C LEU A 176 -12.09 1.00 14.50
N ASN A 177 -10.97 0.36 14.86
CA ASN A 177 -10.51 0.32 16.25
C ASN A 177 -9.06 0.81 16.38
N PRO A 178 -8.80 1.94 17.06
CA PRO A 178 -9.79 2.85 17.67
C PRO A 178 -10.65 3.59 16.61
N SER A 179 -11.83 4.10 16.98
CA SER A 179 -12.67 4.88 16.05
C SER A 179 -12.00 6.23 15.77
N PRO A 180 -11.80 6.64 14.50
CA PRO A 180 -11.35 7.98 14.16
C PRO A 180 -12.25 9.10 14.70
N ILE A 181 -13.55 8.86 14.89
CA ILE A 181 -14.45 9.84 15.52
C ILE A 181 -14.07 10.03 16.99
N GLN A 182 -13.88 8.94 17.73
CA GLN A 182 -13.48 9.01 19.14
C GLN A 182 -12.09 9.64 19.30
N ILE A 183 -11.14 9.29 18.45
CA ILE A 183 -9.81 9.92 18.45
C ILE A 183 -9.92 11.42 18.13
N TYR A 184 -10.73 11.80 17.14
CA TYR A 184 -10.95 13.21 16.86
C TYR A 184 -11.55 13.95 18.08
N GLU A 185 -12.56 13.39 18.72
CA GLU A 185 -13.18 13.98 19.93
C GLU A 185 -12.19 14.13 21.09
N MET A 186 -11.31 13.15 21.31
CA MET A 186 -10.33 13.18 22.40
C MET A 186 -9.18 14.14 22.12
N TYR A 187 -8.64 14.16 20.89
CA TYR A 187 -7.37 14.83 20.58
C TYR A 187 -7.53 16.18 19.86
N SER A 188 -8.71 16.53 19.33
CA SER A 188 -8.96 17.83 18.67
C SER A 188 -8.76 19.05 19.58
N ARG A 189 -8.80 18.84 20.91
CA ARG A 189 -8.51 19.88 21.92
C ARG A 189 -7.01 20.10 22.14
N ILE A 190 -6.18 19.14 21.71
CA ILE A 190 -4.71 19.16 21.87
C ILE A 190 -4.08 19.79 20.62
N THR A 191 -4.51 19.35 19.44
CA THR A 191 -4.05 19.87 18.15
C THR A 191 -5.14 19.75 17.10
N ASN A 192 -5.14 20.67 16.13
CA ASN A 192 -5.96 20.55 14.92
C ASN A 192 -5.27 19.70 13.83
N ARG A 193 -4.00 19.31 14.03
CA ARG A 193 -3.21 18.49 13.10
C ARG A 193 -3.38 17.00 13.40
N ILE A 194 -4.48 16.44 12.92
CA ILE A 194 -4.80 15.03 13.12
C ILE A 194 -4.73 14.29 11.78
N ALA A 195 -4.09 13.13 11.77
CA ALA A 195 -3.96 12.28 10.60
C ALA A 195 -4.44 10.85 10.88
N PHE A 196 -5.19 10.29 9.94
CA PHE A 196 -5.66 8.90 10.01
C PHE A 196 -5.19 8.08 8.83
N GLU A 197 -4.82 6.81 9.06
CA GLU A 197 -4.66 5.82 7.98
C GLU A 197 -5.95 5.00 7.83
N LEU A 198 -6.71 5.30 6.78
CA LEU A 198 -8.01 4.70 6.52
C LEU A 198 -7.90 3.53 5.53
N PRO A 199 -8.91 2.62 5.51
CA PRO A 199 -8.98 1.58 4.50
C PRO A 199 -9.04 2.20 3.08
N PRO A 200 -8.16 1.81 2.14
CA PRO A 200 -8.07 2.46 0.82
C PRO A 200 -9.35 2.33 -0.04
N GLN A 201 -10.22 1.36 0.28
CA GLN A 201 -11.47 1.15 -0.43
C GLN A 201 -12.66 1.93 0.16
N MET A 202 -12.48 2.59 1.31
CA MET A 202 -13.52 3.43 1.91
C MET A 202 -14.03 4.44 0.87
N SER A 203 -15.35 4.63 0.81
CA SER A 203 -15.95 5.61 -0.11
C SER A 203 -15.80 7.01 0.48
N LYS A 204 -15.83 8.05 -0.38
CA LYS A 204 -15.63 9.43 0.07
C LYS A 204 -16.76 9.86 1.02
N GLU A 205 -17.97 9.36 0.80
CA GLU A 205 -19.18 9.66 1.58
C GLU A 205 -19.10 9.09 3.01
N ASN A 206 -18.35 8.00 3.20
CA ASN A 206 -18.16 7.38 4.52
C ASN A 206 -17.10 8.10 5.36
N ILE A 207 -16.36 9.05 4.78
CA ILE A 207 -15.35 9.86 5.46
C ILE A 207 -16.01 11.17 5.87
N VAL A 208 -16.73 11.12 7.00
CA VAL A 208 -17.54 12.26 7.49
C VAL A 208 -16.73 13.37 8.15
N LEU A 209 -15.45 13.12 8.45
CA LEU A 209 -14.52 14.13 8.99
C LEU A 209 -13.91 14.95 7.84
N ASP A 210 -13.82 16.28 8.02
CA ASP A 210 -13.15 17.16 7.06
C ASP A 210 -11.63 16.95 7.07
N GLY A 211 -11.04 16.92 5.89
CA GLY A 211 -9.61 16.72 5.69
C GLY A 211 -9.26 16.32 4.26
N GLU A 212 -7.98 16.52 3.91
CA GLU A 212 -7.39 16.06 2.65
C GLU A 212 -7.41 14.53 2.62
N LYS A 213 -8.01 13.98 1.57
CA LYS A 213 -8.03 12.54 1.31
C LYS A 213 -6.86 12.22 0.36
N GLU A 214 -5.77 11.69 0.91
CA GLU A 214 -4.59 11.33 0.12
C GLU A 214 -4.57 9.84 -0.19
N TYR A 215 -4.63 9.51 -1.48
CA TYR A 215 -4.55 8.15 -1.99
C TYR A 215 -3.12 7.80 -2.37
N ILE A 216 -2.52 6.84 -1.67
CA ILE A 216 -1.14 6.41 -1.96
C ILE A 216 -1.19 5.21 -2.91
N SER A 217 -0.56 5.36 -4.06
CA SER A 217 -0.17 4.25 -4.92
C SER A 217 1.22 3.76 -4.52
N LEU A 218 1.37 2.46 -4.33
CA LEU A 218 2.66 1.81 -4.13
C LEU A 218 2.93 0.88 -5.31
N ASN A 219 3.91 1.23 -6.13
CA ASN A 219 4.28 0.46 -7.32
C ASN A 219 3.08 0.21 -8.26
N PHE A 220 2.35 1.29 -8.57
CA PHE A 220 1.19 1.30 -9.46
C PHE A 220 -0.01 0.48 -8.94
N ARG A 221 -0.23 0.53 -7.64
CA ARG A 221 -1.34 -0.15 -6.96
C ARG A 221 -1.82 0.71 -5.83
N LEU A 222 -3.13 1.01 -5.81
CA LEU A 222 -3.78 1.62 -4.66
C LEU A 222 -3.43 0.85 -3.37
N ASN A 223 -2.76 1.52 -2.44
CA ASN A 223 -2.17 0.92 -1.25
C ASN A 223 -2.81 1.42 0.04
N ARG A 224 -2.94 2.74 0.19
CA ARG A 224 -3.45 3.41 1.40
C ARG A 224 -4.30 4.63 1.06
N LEU A 225 -5.11 5.01 2.04
CA LEU A 225 -5.81 6.28 2.08
C LEU A 225 -5.44 6.95 3.40
N ALA A 226 -4.90 8.15 3.37
CA ALA A 226 -4.71 8.97 4.54
C ALA A 226 -5.76 10.10 4.58
N LEU A 227 -6.23 10.44 5.77
CA LEU A 227 -7.01 11.65 6.01
C LEU A 227 -6.15 12.62 6.79
N TYR A 228 -5.84 13.79 6.23
CA TYR A 228 -5.08 14.85 6.90
C TYR A 228 -6.00 16.02 7.25
N MET A 229 -6.14 16.31 8.54
CA MET A 229 -7.07 17.31 9.07
C MET A 229 -6.37 18.61 9.48
N GLY A 230 -7.16 19.68 9.60
CA GLY A 230 -6.69 21.00 10.04
C GLY A 230 -5.50 21.50 9.23
N ASP A 231 -4.45 21.95 9.90
CA ASP A 231 -3.27 22.53 9.25
C ASP A 231 -2.44 21.51 8.43
N LEU A 232 -2.76 20.22 8.48
CA LEU A 232 -2.14 19.20 7.62
C LEU A 232 -2.75 19.15 6.21
N LYS A 233 -3.92 19.78 6.02
CA LYS A 233 -4.66 19.82 4.77
C LYS A 233 -4.01 20.82 3.81
N SER A 234 -3.61 20.36 2.63
CA SER A 234 -3.10 21.19 1.54
C SER A 234 -4.07 21.32 0.37
N CYS A 235 -5.03 20.39 0.24
CA CYS A 235 -6.06 20.32 -0.80
C CYS A 235 -7.21 19.42 -0.32
N ASP A 236 -8.27 19.21 -1.11
CA ASP A 236 -9.36 18.32 -0.68
C ASP A 236 -9.06 16.85 -1.00
N THR A 237 -8.37 16.57 -2.11
CA THR A 237 -8.01 15.22 -2.53
C THR A 237 -6.68 15.21 -3.26
N SER A 238 -5.82 14.27 -2.89
CA SER A 238 -4.54 14.05 -3.53
C SER A 238 -4.30 12.58 -3.85
N ALA A 239 -3.47 12.32 -4.85
CA ALA A 239 -2.91 11.02 -5.14
C ALA A 239 -1.39 11.13 -5.22
N VAL A 240 -0.69 10.19 -4.60
CA VAL A 240 0.78 10.16 -4.56
C VAL A 240 1.29 8.80 -5.02
N SER A 241 2.24 8.79 -5.95
CA SER A 241 2.87 7.57 -6.46
C SER A 241 4.21 7.32 -5.79
N ILE A 242 4.33 6.21 -5.05
CA ILE A 242 5.55 5.78 -4.37
C ILE A 242 6.20 4.65 -5.19
N PRO A 243 7.52 4.73 -5.47
CA PRO A 243 8.52 5.58 -4.82
C PRO A 243 8.82 6.93 -5.46
N SER A 244 8.21 7.28 -6.60
CA SER A 244 8.53 8.54 -7.33
C SER A 244 8.20 9.84 -6.57
N GLU A 245 7.31 9.75 -5.58
CA GLU A 245 6.67 10.87 -4.89
C GLU A 245 5.93 11.85 -5.83
N GLU A 246 5.62 11.47 -7.08
CA GLU A 246 4.77 12.28 -7.96
C GLU A 246 3.38 12.45 -7.33
N LYS A 247 2.95 13.71 -7.20
CA LYS A 247 1.66 14.09 -6.60
C LYS A 247 0.74 14.75 -7.63
N VAL A 248 -0.53 14.35 -7.61
CA VAL A 248 -1.64 15.02 -8.31
C VAL A 248 -2.68 15.41 -7.27
N THR A 249 -3.33 16.55 -7.44
CA THR A 249 -4.31 17.12 -6.52
C THR A 249 -5.55 17.60 -7.26
N ASP A 250 -6.62 17.83 -6.53
CA ASP A 250 -7.83 18.48 -7.05
C ASP A 250 -7.62 19.94 -7.48
N ARG A 251 -6.49 20.56 -7.07
CA ARG A 251 -6.10 21.91 -7.47
C ARG A 251 -5.37 21.99 -8.82
N ASP A 252 -4.85 20.88 -9.32
CA ASP A 252 -4.21 20.85 -10.64
C ASP A 252 -5.25 21.15 -11.74
N LYS A 253 -4.80 21.71 -12.86
CA LYS A 253 -5.65 22.03 -14.01
C LYS A 253 -6.47 20.80 -14.41
N ARG A 254 -7.78 20.97 -14.54
CA ARG A 254 -8.70 19.90 -14.94
C ARG A 254 -9.04 20.05 -16.42
N VAL A 255 -8.88 18.97 -17.19
CA VAL A 255 -9.30 18.92 -18.60
C VAL A 255 -10.28 17.78 -18.85
N GLU A 256 -11.24 18.01 -19.75
CA GLU A 256 -12.14 16.95 -20.20
C GLU A 256 -11.44 16.09 -21.25
N ILE A 257 -11.56 14.78 -21.12
CA ILE A 257 -10.94 13.82 -22.03
C ILE A 257 -12.00 13.34 -23.01
N LYS A 258 -11.76 13.58 -24.29
CA LYS A 258 -12.65 13.09 -25.35
C LYS A 258 -12.55 11.57 -25.46
N LYS A 259 -13.68 10.90 -25.66
CA LYS A 259 -13.69 9.46 -25.93
C LYS A 259 -13.34 9.22 -27.38
N GLU A 260 -12.61 8.13 -27.64
CA GLU A 260 -12.31 7.66 -28.98
C GLU A 260 -12.51 6.14 -29.06
N THR A 261 -12.76 5.65 -30.27
CA THR A 261 -13.01 4.24 -30.61
C THR A 261 -11.84 3.58 -31.30
N ARG A 262 -10.83 4.36 -31.70
CA ARG A 262 -9.62 3.89 -32.37
C ARG A 262 -8.39 4.24 -31.54
N PRO A 263 -7.46 3.30 -31.33
CA PRO A 263 -6.21 3.62 -30.67
C PRO A 263 -5.31 4.47 -31.57
N LEU A 264 -4.54 5.34 -30.95
CA LEU A 264 -3.43 6.10 -31.53
C LEU A 264 -2.11 5.34 -31.32
N LEU A 265 -0.96 5.99 -31.51
CA LEU A 265 0.36 5.35 -31.43
C LEU A 265 0.66 4.74 -30.05
N TYR A 266 0.28 5.43 -28.98
CA TYR A 266 0.56 5.03 -27.60
C TYR A 266 -0.72 4.67 -26.85
N LEU A 267 -0.63 3.68 -25.95
CA LEU A 267 -1.66 3.37 -24.96
C LEU A 267 -1.13 3.63 -23.55
N TYR A 268 -1.98 4.12 -22.66
CA TYR A 268 -1.64 4.26 -21.25
C TYR A 268 -2.66 3.55 -20.38
N GLU A 269 -2.17 2.64 -19.55
CA GLU A 269 -2.92 2.17 -18.37
C GLU A 269 -2.79 3.24 -17.29
N VAL A 270 -3.89 3.59 -16.64
CA VAL A 270 -3.96 4.59 -15.57
C VAL A 270 -3.93 3.90 -14.21
N ASP A 271 -3.16 4.47 -13.28
CA ASP A 271 -3.05 3.97 -11.91
C ASP A 271 -4.41 3.91 -11.21
N PRO A 272 -4.78 2.78 -10.57
CA PRO A 272 -6.00 2.67 -9.77
C PRO A 272 -6.16 3.73 -8.67
N ALA A 273 -5.08 4.28 -8.13
CA ALA A 273 -5.15 5.34 -7.14
C ALA A 273 -5.77 6.63 -7.70
N LEU A 274 -5.46 7.01 -8.94
CA LEU A 274 -6.09 8.18 -9.59
C LEU A 274 -7.58 7.97 -9.86
N HIS A 275 -7.98 6.75 -10.23
CA HIS A 275 -9.39 6.42 -10.39
C HIS A 275 -10.13 6.54 -9.07
N LYS A 276 -9.57 5.99 -7.98
CA LYS A 276 -10.17 6.06 -6.65
C LYS A 276 -10.21 7.50 -6.10
N ALA A 277 -9.19 8.30 -6.42
CA ALA A 277 -9.12 9.72 -6.06
C ALA A 277 -10.02 10.60 -6.95
N GLU A 278 -10.45 10.10 -8.12
CA GLU A 278 -11.17 10.86 -9.17
C GLU A 278 -10.34 11.99 -9.79
N LEU A 279 -9.01 11.84 -9.79
CA LEU A 279 -8.05 12.86 -10.23
C LEU A 279 -7.51 12.65 -11.66
N LEU A 280 -8.10 11.74 -12.44
CA LEU A 280 -7.64 11.49 -13.82
C LEU A 280 -7.64 12.77 -14.67
N LYS A 281 -8.70 13.58 -14.59
CA LYS A 281 -8.80 14.84 -15.34
C LYS A 281 -7.78 15.89 -14.90
N ASN A 282 -7.40 15.87 -13.62
CA ASN A 282 -6.37 16.73 -13.04
C ASN A 282 -4.97 16.31 -13.52
N LEU A 283 -4.69 15.00 -13.55
CA LEU A 283 -3.45 14.50 -14.15
C LEU A 283 -3.35 14.94 -15.62
N MET A 284 -4.41 14.76 -16.40
CA MET A 284 -4.39 15.13 -17.82
C MET A 284 -4.12 16.63 -18.03
N GLY A 285 -4.72 17.50 -17.21
CA GLY A 285 -4.47 18.93 -17.36
C GLY A 285 -3.09 19.33 -16.86
N LYS A 286 -2.54 18.64 -15.85
CA LYS A 286 -1.16 18.80 -15.38
C LYS A 286 -0.14 18.40 -16.44
N LEU A 287 -0.42 17.34 -17.19
CA LEU A 287 0.43 16.84 -18.27
C LEU A 287 0.22 17.58 -19.61
N GLU A 288 -0.74 18.51 -19.67
CA GLU A 288 -1.22 19.09 -20.93
C GLU A 288 -1.54 18.02 -21.99
N PHE A 289 -2.16 16.94 -21.54
CA PHE A 289 -2.39 15.74 -22.34
C PHE A 289 -3.30 16.02 -23.55
N ASP A 290 -2.72 15.90 -24.74
CA ASP A 290 -3.45 15.90 -26.02
C ASP A 290 -3.67 14.46 -26.50
N GLY A 291 -4.80 13.90 -26.07
CA GLY A 291 -5.17 12.54 -26.42
C GLY A 291 -6.58 12.20 -25.99
N HIS A 292 -6.89 10.91 -26.06
CA HIS A 292 -8.26 10.42 -25.91
C HIS A 292 -8.36 9.30 -24.88
N ALA A 293 -9.54 9.17 -24.29
CA ALA A 293 -9.91 8.02 -23.48
C ALA A 293 -10.44 6.91 -24.40
N LEU A 294 -9.82 5.74 -24.34
CA LEU A 294 -10.29 4.53 -25.00
C LEU A 294 -11.15 3.70 -24.03
N MET A 295 -12.39 3.46 -24.44
CA MET A 295 -13.26 2.51 -23.76
C MET A 295 -12.92 1.09 -24.20
N VAL A 296 -12.09 0.41 -23.40
CA VAL A 296 -11.67 -0.98 -23.66
C VAL A 296 -12.64 -1.97 -23.02
N SER A 297 -13.17 -1.64 -21.84
CA SER A 297 -14.30 -2.36 -21.22
C SER A 297 -15.09 -1.45 -20.26
N ARG A 298 -16.19 -1.96 -19.68
CA ARG A 298 -16.95 -1.24 -18.63
C ARG A 298 -16.11 -0.90 -17.38
N ARG A 299 -14.98 -1.59 -17.16
CA ARG A 299 -14.16 -1.49 -15.94
C ARG A 299 -12.75 -0.96 -16.19
N ARG A 300 -12.34 -0.77 -17.45
CA ARG A 300 -10.98 -0.30 -17.80
C ARG A 300 -11.05 0.79 -18.85
N THR A 301 -10.65 1.98 -18.43
CA THR A 301 -10.37 3.10 -19.31
C THR A 301 -8.87 3.11 -19.56
N LEU A 302 -8.47 3.05 -20.83
CA LEU A 302 -7.10 3.39 -21.23
C LEU A 302 -7.09 4.82 -21.76
N LEU A 303 -5.92 5.43 -21.79
CA LEU A 303 -5.68 6.64 -22.57
C LEU A 303 -4.91 6.29 -23.83
N THR A 304 -4.97 7.15 -24.84
CA THR A 304 -4.20 7.02 -26.07
C THR A 304 -3.82 8.38 -26.63
N SER A 305 -2.66 8.49 -27.25
CA SER A 305 -2.14 9.71 -27.86
C SER A 305 -1.16 9.37 -28.98
N ASP A 306 -0.91 10.34 -29.86
CA ASP A 306 0.20 10.29 -30.82
C ASP A 306 1.51 10.79 -30.19
N GLU A 307 1.43 11.55 -29.11
CA GLU A 307 2.57 12.03 -28.33
C GLU A 307 2.88 11.16 -27.11
N VAL A 308 4.10 11.31 -26.59
CA VAL A 308 4.56 10.63 -25.39
C VAL A 308 4.29 11.47 -24.14
N TYR A 309 3.70 10.85 -23.12
CA TYR A 309 3.52 11.45 -21.80
C TYR A 309 4.12 10.58 -20.71
N GLU A 310 4.91 11.20 -19.84
CA GLU A 310 5.56 10.54 -18.71
C GLU A 310 4.89 10.93 -17.39
N SER A 311 4.53 9.91 -16.62
CA SER A 311 4.02 10.05 -15.26
C SER A 311 4.10 8.69 -14.58
N ALA A 312 4.45 8.66 -13.30
CA ALA A 312 4.42 7.49 -12.45
C ALA A 312 2.99 6.93 -12.27
N PHE A 313 1.96 7.70 -12.63
CA PHE A 313 0.57 7.25 -12.66
C PHE A 313 0.14 6.66 -14.02
N LEU A 314 1.03 6.68 -15.02
CA LEU A 314 0.78 6.11 -16.34
C LEU A 314 1.72 4.95 -16.62
N ARG A 315 1.19 3.87 -17.17
CA ARG A 315 2.00 2.81 -17.80
C ARG A 315 1.80 2.87 -19.29
N ARG A 316 2.84 3.31 -20.00
CA ARG A 316 2.84 3.40 -21.45
C ARG A 316 3.04 2.03 -22.10
N TYR A 317 2.35 1.84 -23.21
CA TYR A 317 2.49 0.70 -24.11
C TYR A 317 2.56 1.20 -25.55
N ASN A 318 3.47 0.61 -26.32
CA ASN A 318 3.66 0.89 -27.74
C ASN A 318 2.85 -0.14 -28.54
N ILE A 319 1.91 0.31 -29.38
CA ILE A 319 1.10 -0.61 -30.18
C ILE A 319 1.95 -1.15 -31.32
N LEU A 320 2.13 -2.48 -31.34
CA LEU A 320 2.90 -3.17 -32.39
C LEU A 320 2.00 -3.63 -33.53
N ALA A 321 0.79 -4.08 -33.22
CA ALA A 321 -0.17 -4.56 -34.19
C ALA A 321 -1.60 -4.58 -33.66
N THR A 322 -2.56 -4.58 -34.58
CA THR A 322 -3.97 -4.82 -34.29
C THR A 322 -4.49 -5.96 -35.16
N CYS A 323 -5.31 -6.84 -34.60
CA CYS A 323 -5.96 -7.92 -35.35
C CYS A 323 -7.37 -8.20 -34.80
N LYS A 324 -8.12 -9.13 -35.43
CA LYS A 324 -9.40 -9.59 -34.89
C LYS A 324 -9.18 -10.33 -33.57
N PHE A 325 -10.08 -10.15 -32.61
CA PHE A 325 -10.05 -10.82 -31.33
C PHE A 325 -10.56 -12.27 -31.47
N ASP A 326 -9.71 -13.12 -32.03
CA ASP A 326 -9.87 -14.57 -32.08
C ASP A 326 -8.49 -15.25 -31.98
N VAL A 327 -8.47 -16.49 -31.50
CA VAL A 327 -7.21 -17.20 -31.20
C VAL A 327 -6.32 -17.34 -32.43
N GLN A 328 -6.89 -17.57 -33.61
CA GLN A 328 -6.12 -17.80 -34.84
C GLN A 328 -5.42 -16.51 -35.30
N SER A 329 -6.18 -15.40 -35.38
CA SER A 329 -5.67 -14.08 -35.75
C SER A 329 -4.60 -13.58 -34.78
N ILE A 330 -4.84 -13.75 -33.47
CA ILE A 330 -3.90 -13.36 -32.41
C ILE A 330 -2.62 -14.18 -32.57
N LYS A 331 -2.70 -15.51 -32.63
CA LYS A 331 -1.52 -16.37 -32.81
C LYS A 331 -0.69 -16.03 -34.04
N SER A 332 -1.35 -15.84 -35.18
CA SER A 332 -0.69 -15.48 -36.43
C SER A 332 0.11 -14.19 -36.27
N THR A 333 -0.47 -13.20 -35.61
CA THR A 333 0.18 -11.91 -35.36
C THR A 333 1.34 -12.02 -34.36
N LEU A 334 1.15 -12.77 -33.27
CA LEU A 334 2.18 -12.99 -32.26
C LEU A 334 3.40 -13.73 -32.79
N LYS A 335 3.21 -14.71 -33.69
CA LYS A 335 4.32 -15.40 -34.37
C LYS A 335 5.13 -14.46 -35.25
N LYS A 336 4.49 -13.54 -35.98
CA LYS A 336 5.17 -12.52 -36.79
C LYS A 336 5.98 -11.52 -35.95
N LEU A 337 5.56 -11.30 -34.71
CA LEU A 337 6.19 -10.37 -33.77
C LEU A 337 7.23 -11.03 -32.85
N ASP A 338 7.55 -12.30 -33.08
CA ASP A 338 8.53 -13.07 -32.29
C ASP A 338 8.23 -13.06 -30.77
N VAL A 339 6.96 -13.31 -30.41
CA VAL A 339 6.50 -13.31 -29.02
C VAL A 339 6.66 -14.71 -28.39
N SER A 340 7.08 -14.78 -27.13
CA SER A 340 6.99 -16.01 -26.30
C SER A 340 5.93 -15.96 -25.22
N LYS A 341 5.65 -14.78 -24.66
CA LYS A 341 4.74 -14.64 -23.52
C LYS A 341 3.75 -13.50 -23.71
N VAL A 342 2.54 -13.75 -23.24
CA VAL A 342 1.42 -12.83 -23.34
C VAL A 342 0.87 -12.54 -21.95
N THR A 343 0.69 -11.27 -21.64
CA THR A 343 -0.12 -10.83 -20.49
C THR A 343 -1.47 -10.34 -20.99
N LEU A 344 -2.55 -11.06 -20.65
CA LEU A 344 -3.89 -10.67 -21.06
C LEU A 344 -4.38 -9.49 -20.21
N ARG A 345 -4.62 -8.35 -20.85
CA ARG A 345 -5.14 -7.11 -20.27
C ARG A 345 -6.61 -6.91 -20.67
N ILE A 346 -7.41 -7.96 -20.48
CA ILE A 346 -8.81 -8.04 -20.91
C ILE A 346 -9.72 -8.30 -19.72
N ASP A 347 -11.01 -8.01 -19.87
CA ASP A 347 -12.04 -8.44 -18.92
C ASP A 347 -12.42 -9.89 -19.26
N ILE A 348 -12.08 -10.83 -18.38
CA ILE A 348 -12.29 -12.27 -18.54
C ILE A 348 -12.48 -12.91 -17.17
N ASP A 349 -13.29 -13.97 -17.09
CA ASP A 349 -13.42 -14.76 -15.86
C ASP A 349 -12.03 -15.29 -15.44
N PRO A 350 -11.61 -15.13 -14.17
CA PRO A 350 -10.34 -15.65 -13.67
C PRO A 350 -10.11 -17.14 -13.94
N LYS A 351 -11.17 -17.95 -14.01
CA LYS A 351 -11.10 -19.38 -14.33
C LYS A 351 -10.69 -19.65 -15.78
N GLU A 352 -11.06 -18.74 -16.69
CA GLU A 352 -10.77 -18.87 -18.12
C GLU A 352 -9.43 -18.23 -18.51
N TYR A 353 -8.89 -17.33 -17.68
CA TYR A 353 -7.65 -16.59 -17.94
C TYR A 353 -6.50 -17.50 -18.39
N TRP A 354 -6.21 -18.55 -17.62
CA TRP A 354 -5.10 -19.46 -17.91
C TRP A 354 -5.36 -20.34 -19.12
N SER A 355 -6.61 -20.76 -19.32
CA SER A 355 -6.99 -21.55 -20.49
C SER A 355 -6.73 -20.77 -21.78
N LEU A 356 -7.29 -19.56 -21.88
CA LEU A 356 -7.13 -18.69 -23.05
C LEU A 356 -5.66 -18.30 -23.27
N ARG A 357 -4.94 -17.96 -22.18
CA ARG A 357 -3.52 -17.61 -22.26
C ARG A 357 -2.69 -18.78 -22.79
N ASN A 358 -2.84 -19.96 -22.21
CA ASN A 358 -2.10 -21.16 -22.62
C ASN A 358 -2.45 -21.56 -24.05
N GLU A 359 -3.71 -21.37 -24.46
CA GLU A 359 -4.12 -21.59 -25.84
C GLU A 359 -3.38 -20.64 -26.78
N ILE A 360 -3.38 -19.34 -26.51
CA ILE A 360 -2.69 -18.30 -27.32
C ILE A 360 -1.18 -18.53 -27.35
N GLU A 361 -0.55 -18.86 -26.20
CA GLU A 361 0.89 -19.07 -26.08
C GLU A 361 1.38 -20.39 -26.69
N ARG A 362 0.48 -21.33 -27.00
CA ARG A 362 0.85 -22.62 -27.59
C ARG A 362 1.58 -22.44 -28.92
N ASP A 363 2.73 -23.08 -29.03
CA ASP A 363 3.64 -23.05 -30.19
C ASP A 363 4.27 -21.69 -30.49
N LEU A 364 4.29 -20.79 -29.50
CA LEU A 364 5.09 -19.56 -29.53
C LEU A 364 6.52 -19.86 -29.05
N VAL A 365 7.52 -19.46 -29.83
CA VAL A 365 8.95 -19.78 -29.61
C VAL A 365 9.86 -18.55 -29.61
N GLY A 366 9.30 -17.34 -29.66
CA GLY A 366 10.08 -16.10 -29.77
C GLY A 366 10.69 -15.62 -28.47
N GLU A 367 11.13 -14.36 -28.44
CA GLU A 367 11.82 -13.79 -27.25
C GLU A 367 11.01 -12.69 -26.56
N LYS A 368 10.07 -12.05 -27.25
CA LYS A 368 9.34 -10.88 -26.73
C LYS A 368 8.21 -11.24 -25.77
N LYS A 369 7.94 -10.33 -24.83
CA LYS A 369 6.79 -10.38 -23.92
C LYS A 369 5.86 -9.23 -24.23
N ILE A 370 4.60 -9.53 -24.53
CA ILE A 370 3.61 -8.51 -24.94
C ILE A 370 2.41 -8.46 -24.00
N HIS A 371 1.66 -7.38 -24.12
CA HIS A 371 0.37 -7.17 -23.50
C HIS A 371 -0.72 -7.18 -24.56
N LEU A 372 -1.77 -7.96 -24.31
CA LEU A 372 -2.92 -8.09 -25.20
C LEU A 372 -4.13 -7.38 -24.59
N PHE A 373 -4.60 -6.32 -25.23
CA PHE A 373 -5.84 -5.65 -24.87
C PHE A 373 -6.96 -6.03 -25.83
N ARG A 374 -8.21 -5.95 -25.38
CA ARG A 374 -9.41 -6.24 -26.20
C ARG A 374 -10.28 -5.01 -26.28
N MET A 375 -10.53 -4.53 -27.47
CA MET A 375 -11.44 -3.41 -27.73
C MET A 375 -12.49 -3.86 -28.73
N GLY A 376 -13.68 -4.20 -28.23
CA GLY A 376 -14.74 -4.79 -29.05
C GLY A 376 -14.33 -6.13 -29.65
N ASP A 377 -14.30 -6.18 -30.99
CA ASP A 377 -13.88 -7.32 -31.81
C ASP A 377 -12.40 -7.28 -32.20
N ARG A 378 -11.62 -6.32 -31.69
CA ARG A 378 -10.19 -6.15 -31.98
C ARG A 378 -9.31 -6.51 -30.79
N ALA A 379 -8.18 -7.12 -31.09
CA ALA A 379 -7.05 -7.30 -30.20
C ALA A 379 -5.99 -6.23 -30.49
N LEU A 380 -5.53 -5.54 -29.45
CA LEU A 380 -4.39 -4.63 -29.51
C LEU A 380 -3.19 -5.35 -28.89
N ILE A 381 -2.14 -5.56 -29.69
CA ILE A 381 -0.90 -6.18 -29.25
C ILE A 381 0.09 -5.05 -29.00
N ALA A 382 0.46 -4.88 -27.74
CA ALA A 382 1.30 -3.76 -27.33
C ALA A 382 2.47 -4.24 -26.45
N GLU A 383 3.62 -3.61 -26.64
CA GLU A 383 4.79 -3.83 -25.80
C GLU A 383 4.78 -2.80 -24.67
N ARG A 384 5.03 -3.25 -23.44
CA ARG A 384 5.17 -2.31 -22.32
C ARG A 384 6.57 -1.74 -22.35
N GLU A 385 6.67 -0.43 -22.34
CA GLU A 385 7.96 0.22 -22.18
C GLU A 385 8.42 0.13 -20.72
N SER A 386 9.69 -0.19 -20.51
CA SER A 386 10.30 -0.20 -19.19
C SER A 386 10.43 1.26 -18.73
N SER A 387 9.46 1.69 -17.93
CA SER A 387 9.52 2.92 -17.12
C SER A 387 10.50 2.75 -15.97
#